data_AF-A0A7V9LBZ8-F1
#
_entry.id   AF-A0A7V9LBZ8-F1
#
_cell.length_a   1.000
_cell.length_b   1.000
_cell.length_c   1.000
_cell.angle_alpha   90.00
_cell.angle_beta   90.00
_cell.angle_gamma   90.00
#
_symmetry.space_group_name_H-M   'P 1'
#
loop_
_entity.id
_entity.type
_entity.pdbx_description
1 polymer ?
#
loop_
_entity_poly.entity_id
_entity_poly.type
_entity_poly.pdbx_seq_one_letter_code
_entity_poly.pdbx_strand_id
1 'polypeptide(L)'
;MSMKWIASAFLCTGLAIACGGGGGGGGDGSGVDRDEVVADLSQDELGDLCEYFIGLQEQPERTVDCGDGVTLTVGINPEDVDEEIADCASEGPPAGCPVTVGEVEDCFEQLEAFSDAQLCSDTTELPAACDFINDPLCQ
;
A
#
# COMPACT_ATOMS: atom_id res chain seq x y z
N MET A 1 -3.19 12.30 14.06
CA MET A 1 -3.94 11.89 12.85
C MET A 1 -2.94 11.05 12.09
N SER A 2 -3.08 9.74 12.20
CA SER A 2 -2.07 8.76 11.80
C SER A 2 -2.30 8.38 10.34
N MET A 3 -1.29 8.62 9.49
CA MET A 3 -0.94 7.81 8.31
C MET A 3 -2.08 7.34 7.39
N LYS A 4 -3.04 8.22 7.08
CA LYS A 4 -4.24 7.82 6.33
C LYS A 4 -3.92 7.43 4.88
N TRP A 5 -2.95 8.08 4.23
CA TRP A 5 -2.64 7.88 2.80
C TRP A 5 -2.07 6.50 2.46
N ILE A 6 -1.20 5.94 3.30
CA ILE A 6 -0.75 4.53 3.20
C ILE A 6 -1.88 3.60 3.61
N ALA A 7 -2.66 4.00 4.61
CA ALA A 7 -3.75 3.20 5.16
C ALA A 7 -4.92 3.03 4.17
N SER A 8 -5.20 4.00 3.28
CA SER A 8 -6.26 3.88 2.27
C SER A 8 -5.94 2.79 1.24
N ALA A 9 -4.67 2.63 0.85
CA ALA A 9 -4.27 1.47 0.05
C ALA A 9 -4.40 0.15 0.84
N PHE A 10 -4.37 0.21 2.17
CA PHE A 10 -4.18 -0.90 3.11
C PHE A 10 -5.42 -1.31 3.96
N LEU A 11 -6.64 -0.75 3.84
CA LEU A 11 -7.65 -0.88 4.93
C LEU A 11 -8.81 -1.90 4.85
N CYS A 12 -8.72 -3.04 4.13
CA CYS A 12 -9.82 -4.03 4.08
C CYS A 12 -9.54 -5.45 4.65
N THR A 13 -8.43 -5.69 5.35
CA THR A 13 -8.11 -6.99 5.99
C THR A 13 -8.08 -6.89 7.52
N GLY A 14 -9.13 -7.38 8.18
CA GLY A 14 -9.31 -7.25 9.62
C GLY A 14 -8.40 -8.14 10.47
N LEU A 15 -7.38 -7.54 11.11
CA LEU A 15 -6.93 -7.95 12.45
C LEU A 15 -6.17 -6.82 13.16
N ALA A 16 -6.89 -5.95 13.89
CA ALA A 16 -6.41 -5.09 15.00
C ALA A 16 -5.10 -4.26 14.86
N ILE A 17 -4.43 -4.25 13.72
CA ILE A 17 -3.40 -3.32 13.24
C ILE A 17 -3.71 -3.24 11.74
N ALA A 18 -4.70 -2.42 11.40
CA ALA A 18 -5.25 -2.33 10.04
C ALA A 18 -4.25 -1.61 9.13
N CYS A 19 -3.32 -2.40 8.61
CA CYS A 19 -2.42 -2.09 7.53
C CYS A 19 -2.42 -3.38 6.66
N GLY A 20 -3.04 -3.39 5.48
CA GLY A 20 -2.80 -4.42 4.45
C GLY A 20 -3.37 -4.11 3.07
N GLY A 21 -2.53 -3.66 2.13
CA GLY A 21 -2.89 -3.17 0.79
C GLY A 21 -2.04 -3.75 -0.32
N GLY A 22 -2.64 -3.85 -1.50
CA GLY A 22 -2.01 -3.98 -2.82
C GLY A 22 -1.18 -5.22 -3.18
N GLY A 23 -1.62 -6.04 -4.17
CA GLY A 23 -0.76 -6.54 -5.29
C GLY A 23 -1.43 -6.85 -6.67
N GLY A 24 -0.95 -6.36 -7.83
CA GLY A 24 -1.55 -6.58 -9.17
C GLY A 24 -1.17 -5.76 -10.45
N GLY A 25 -0.02 -5.07 -10.58
CA GLY A 25 0.22 -4.08 -11.67
C GLY A 25 1.63 -4.07 -12.25
N GLY A 26 1.95 -5.06 -13.09
CA GLY A 26 3.27 -5.20 -13.72
C GLY A 26 3.65 -4.06 -14.66
N GLY A 27 4.50 -3.16 -14.16
CA GLY A 27 5.33 -2.19 -14.88
C GLY A 27 6.55 -1.88 -14.01
N ASP A 28 7.69 -1.50 -14.59
CA ASP A 28 8.97 -1.24 -13.90
C ASP A 28 8.95 -0.03 -12.90
N GLY A 29 7.81 0.27 -12.27
CA GLY A 29 7.54 1.38 -11.36
C GLY A 29 6.33 2.23 -11.79
N SER A 30 6.03 3.28 -11.00
CA SER A 30 4.97 4.26 -11.26
C SER A 30 5.25 5.20 -12.43
N GLY A 31 6.51 5.28 -12.87
CA GLY A 31 6.97 6.28 -13.83
C GLY A 31 7.39 7.60 -13.20
N VAL A 32 7.22 7.76 -11.88
CA VAL A 32 7.78 8.85 -11.08
C VAL A 32 9.27 8.57 -10.80
N ASP A 33 10.07 9.63 -10.64
CA ASP A 33 11.50 9.47 -10.33
C ASP A 33 11.67 8.81 -8.95
N ARG A 34 12.37 7.67 -8.92
CA ARG A 34 12.55 6.85 -7.73
C ARG A 34 13.39 7.53 -6.64
N ASP A 35 14.22 8.49 -7.01
CA ASP A 35 15.04 9.27 -6.07
C ASP A 35 14.26 10.48 -5.50
N GLU A 36 13.08 10.78 -6.03
CA GLU A 36 12.24 11.89 -5.56
C GLU A 36 11.60 11.57 -4.22
N VAL A 37 11.54 12.56 -3.33
CA VAL A 37 10.91 12.42 -2.02
C VAL A 37 9.40 12.47 -2.21
N VAL A 38 8.67 11.49 -1.67
CA VAL A 38 7.22 11.37 -1.89
C VAL A 38 6.49 12.64 -1.42
N ALA A 39 6.97 13.27 -0.34
CA ALA A 39 6.42 14.51 0.20
C ALA A 39 6.56 15.74 -0.71
N ASP A 40 7.45 15.70 -1.71
CA ASP A 40 7.71 16.78 -2.64
C ASP A 40 7.00 16.59 -4.00
N LEU A 41 6.31 15.47 -4.19
CA LEU A 41 5.59 15.16 -5.43
C LEU A 41 4.45 16.13 -5.70
N SER A 42 4.26 16.43 -6.99
CA SER A 42 3.07 17.10 -7.47
C SER A 42 1.83 16.22 -7.35
N GLN A 43 0.65 16.82 -7.45
CA GLN A 43 -0.61 16.08 -7.41
C GLN A 43 -0.75 15.09 -8.58
N ASP A 44 -0.19 15.41 -9.74
CA ASP A 44 -0.21 14.52 -10.91
C ASP A 44 0.72 13.32 -10.66
N GLU A 45 1.93 13.54 -10.12
CA GLU A 45 2.88 12.46 -9.77
C GLU A 45 2.35 11.58 -8.63
N LEU A 46 1.65 12.15 -7.65
CA LEU A 46 0.94 11.36 -6.64
C LEU A 46 -0.16 10.52 -7.26
N GLY A 47 -0.87 11.04 -8.27
CA GLY A 47 -1.86 10.29 -9.04
C GLY A 47 -1.23 9.08 -9.73
N ASP A 48 -0.11 9.27 -10.44
CA ASP A 48 0.61 8.19 -11.12
C ASP A 48 1.14 7.13 -10.13
N LEU A 49 1.66 7.58 -8.98
CA LEU A 49 2.12 6.68 -7.91
C LEU A 49 0.98 5.87 -7.29
N CYS A 50 -0.17 6.50 -7.04
CA CYS A 50 -1.36 5.84 -6.53
C CYS A 50 -1.99 4.89 -7.56
N GLU A 51 -2.04 5.26 -8.84
CA GLU A 51 -2.47 4.36 -9.92
C GLU A 51 -1.58 3.12 -9.98
N TYR A 52 -0.27 3.28 -9.81
CA TYR A 52 0.64 2.14 -9.71
C TYR A 52 0.34 1.26 -8.49
N PHE A 53 0.16 1.82 -7.28
CA PHE A 53 -0.16 1.01 -6.09
C PHE A 53 -1.53 0.34 -6.14
N ILE A 54 -2.54 0.98 -6.72
CA ILE A 54 -3.86 0.37 -6.90
C ILE A 54 -3.84 -0.64 -8.04
N GLY A 55 -3.05 -0.37 -9.08
CA GLY A 55 -2.71 -1.30 -10.13
C GLY A 55 -2.10 -2.54 -9.51
N LEU A 56 -1.13 -2.36 -8.62
CA LEU A 56 -0.66 -3.38 -7.70
C LEU A 56 -1.79 -3.80 -6.73
N GLN A 57 -3.05 -4.12 -7.05
CA GLN A 57 -4.03 -4.75 -6.12
C GLN A 57 -4.68 -5.98 -6.75
N GLU A 58 -5.00 -7.02 -5.96
CA GLU A 58 -5.59 -8.24 -6.53
C GLU A 58 -7.02 -7.92 -6.97
N GLN A 59 -7.40 -8.33 -8.19
CA GLN A 59 -8.72 -8.07 -8.74
C GLN A 59 -9.30 -9.34 -9.40
N PRO A 60 -10.53 -9.77 -9.03
CA PRO A 60 -11.38 -9.20 -7.99
C PRO A 60 -10.90 -9.54 -6.58
N GLU A 61 -11.45 -8.86 -5.57
CA GLU A 61 -11.26 -9.23 -4.17
C GLU A 61 -11.55 -10.72 -3.89
N ARG A 62 -10.79 -11.31 -2.94
CA ARG A 62 -11.00 -12.68 -2.48
C ARG A 62 -10.87 -12.80 -0.98
N THR A 63 -11.44 -13.86 -0.42
CA THR A 63 -11.34 -14.17 1.01
C THR A 63 -10.30 -15.25 1.28
N VAL A 64 -9.39 -14.99 2.20
CA VAL A 64 -8.40 -15.93 2.77
C VAL A 64 -8.91 -16.43 4.12
N ASP A 65 -8.96 -17.74 4.32
CA ASP A 65 -9.25 -18.35 5.62
C ASP A 65 -7.95 -18.59 6.38
N CYS A 66 -7.76 -17.87 7.49
CA CYS A 66 -6.57 -17.97 8.33
C CYS A 66 -6.70 -19.01 9.45
N GLY A 67 -7.81 -19.74 9.50
CA GLY A 67 -8.13 -20.66 10.59
C GLY A 67 -8.73 -19.95 11.81
N ASP A 68 -9.18 -20.74 12.79
CA ASP A 68 -9.78 -20.25 14.04
C ASP A 68 -10.97 -19.27 13.87
N GLY A 69 -11.63 -19.31 12.70
CA GLY A 69 -12.74 -18.42 12.36
C GLY A 69 -12.31 -17.02 11.90
N VAL A 70 -11.02 -16.81 11.62
CA VAL A 70 -10.46 -15.57 11.09
C VAL A 70 -10.43 -15.64 9.57
N THR A 71 -11.04 -14.66 8.91
CA THR A 71 -11.00 -14.50 7.46
C THR A 71 -10.53 -13.11 7.09
N LEU A 72 -9.70 -13.02 6.04
CA LEU A 72 -9.17 -11.77 5.49
C LEU A 72 -9.72 -11.55 4.08
N THR A 73 -10.14 -10.33 3.75
CA THR A 73 -10.50 -9.96 2.37
C THR A 73 -9.35 -9.21 1.72
N VAL A 74 -8.72 -9.80 0.70
CA VAL A 74 -7.58 -9.21 -0.01
C VAL A 74 -7.99 -8.78 -1.41
N GLY A 75 -7.37 -7.71 -1.90
CA GLY A 75 -7.65 -7.13 -3.21
C GLY A 75 -8.66 -5.98 -3.18
N ILE A 76 -9.01 -5.51 -4.37
CA ILE A 76 -9.94 -4.40 -4.60
C ILE A 76 -11.08 -4.85 -5.52
N ASN A 77 -12.27 -4.32 -5.27
CA ASN A 77 -13.39 -4.49 -6.18
C ASN A 77 -13.15 -3.61 -7.43
N PRO A 78 -13.22 -4.16 -8.66
CA PRO A 78 -12.96 -3.42 -9.88
C PRO A 78 -13.82 -2.15 -10.07
N GLU A 79 -15.00 -2.09 -9.44
CA GLU A 79 -15.88 -0.91 -9.50
C GLU A 79 -15.38 0.27 -8.66
N ASP A 80 -14.49 0.02 -7.69
CA ASP A 80 -14.03 1.00 -6.70
C ASP A 80 -12.61 1.54 -7.03
N VAL A 81 -11.96 1.03 -8.10
CA VAL A 81 -10.58 1.39 -8.48
C VAL A 81 -10.38 2.89 -8.65
N ASP A 82 -11.27 3.56 -9.40
CA ASP A 82 -11.14 5.00 -9.66
C ASP A 82 -11.30 5.85 -8.38
N GLU A 83 -12.13 5.39 -7.43
CA GLU A 83 -12.35 6.06 -6.14
C GLU A 83 -11.11 5.90 -5.25
N GLU A 84 -10.54 4.71 -5.16
CA GLU A 84 -9.34 4.43 -4.34
C GLU A 84 -8.10 5.18 -4.85
N ILE A 85 -7.92 5.32 -6.17
CA ILE A 85 -6.84 6.15 -6.75
C ILE A 85 -7.03 7.60 -6.33
N ALA A 86 -8.26 8.13 -6.44
CA ALA A 86 -8.56 9.51 -6.08
C ALA A 86 -8.35 9.78 -4.58
N ASP A 87 -8.78 8.86 -3.72
CA ASP A 87 -8.62 8.95 -2.28
C ASP A 87 -7.14 8.93 -1.89
N CYS A 88 -6.36 7.98 -2.42
CA CYS A 88 -4.91 7.91 -2.23
C CYS A 88 -4.21 9.23 -2.60
N ALA A 89 -4.49 9.77 -3.78
CA ALA A 89 -3.87 11.01 -4.26
C ALA A 89 -4.32 12.25 -3.47
N SER A 90 -5.52 12.22 -2.87
CA SER A 90 -6.07 13.35 -2.10
C SER A 90 -5.48 13.48 -0.70
N GLU A 91 -5.10 12.36 -0.08
CA GLU A 91 -4.58 12.36 1.28
C GLU A 91 -3.11 12.76 1.32
N GLY A 92 -2.31 12.22 0.39
CA GLY A 92 -0.89 12.52 0.23
C GLY A 92 -0.02 12.20 1.46
N PRO A 93 1.31 12.16 1.28
CA PRO A 93 2.25 11.95 2.38
C PRO A 93 2.26 13.13 3.37
N PRO A 94 2.58 12.89 4.65
CA PRO A 94 2.83 13.97 5.59
C PRO A 94 4.07 14.77 5.19
N ALA A 95 3.96 16.09 5.36
CA ALA A 95 5.03 17.02 5.03
C ALA A 95 6.30 16.69 5.84
N GLY A 96 7.43 16.54 5.15
CA GLY A 96 8.74 16.28 5.76
C GLY A 96 9.07 14.80 5.99
N CYS A 97 8.23 13.87 5.53
CA CYS A 97 8.62 12.45 5.40
C CYS A 97 9.72 12.32 4.33
N PRO A 98 10.94 11.87 4.68
CA PRO A 98 12.07 11.85 3.75
C PRO A 98 12.08 10.61 2.83
N VAL A 99 11.01 9.82 2.83
CA VAL A 99 10.93 8.58 2.05
C VAL A 99 10.93 8.88 0.56
N THR A 100 11.70 8.12 -0.21
CA THR A 100 11.71 8.25 -1.67
C THR A 100 10.64 7.38 -2.32
N VAL A 101 10.26 7.73 -3.54
CA VAL A 101 9.35 6.93 -4.37
C VAL A 101 9.84 5.49 -4.48
N GLY A 102 11.13 5.29 -4.74
CA GLY A 102 11.70 3.94 -4.86
C GLY A 102 11.59 3.12 -3.57
N GLU A 103 11.73 3.73 -2.40
CA GLU A 103 11.54 3.03 -1.12
C GLU A 103 10.10 2.58 -0.93
N VAL A 104 9.11 3.41 -1.32
CA VAL A 104 7.69 3.05 -1.22
C VAL A 104 7.32 2.00 -2.27
N GLU A 105 7.76 2.14 -3.52
CA GLU A 105 7.55 1.12 -4.57
C GLU A 105 8.13 -0.24 -4.15
N ASP A 106 9.38 -0.28 -3.70
CA ASP A 106 10.05 -1.52 -3.27
C ASP A 106 9.33 -2.17 -2.08
N CYS A 107 8.73 -1.36 -1.20
CA CYS A 107 7.92 -1.86 -0.10
C CYS A 107 6.65 -2.55 -0.62
N PHE A 108 5.88 -1.89 -1.48
CA PHE A 108 4.61 -2.41 -2.00
C PHE A 108 4.82 -3.65 -2.89
N GLU A 109 5.84 -3.67 -3.75
CA GLU A 109 6.18 -4.86 -4.56
C GLU A 109 6.51 -6.09 -3.70
N GLN A 110 7.19 -5.88 -2.56
CA GLN A 110 7.51 -6.97 -1.64
C GLN A 110 6.30 -7.45 -0.84
N LEU A 111 5.34 -6.57 -0.56
CA LEU A 111 4.10 -6.92 0.13
C LEU A 111 3.15 -7.69 -0.78
N GLU A 112 3.06 -7.33 -2.07
CA GLU A 112 2.34 -8.12 -3.07
C GLU A 112 2.82 -9.58 -3.11
N ALA A 113 4.13 -9.81 -2.92
CA ALA A 113 4.70 -11.15 -2.98
C ALA A 113 4.35 -12.04 -1.77
N PHE A 114 3.56 -11.55 -0.80
CA PHE A 114 3.18 -12.33 0.37
C PHE A 114 2.22 -13.46 0.00
N SER A 115 2.52 -14.66 0.51
CA SER A 115 1.59 -15.78 0.44
C SER A 115 0.46 -15.64 1.47
N ASP A 116 -0.66 -16.34 1.25
CA ASP A 116 -1.76 -16.44 2.22
C ASP A 116 -1.30 -16.83 3.63
N ALA A 117 -0.29 -17.71 3.73
CA ALA A 117 0.27 -18.09 5.03
C ALA A 117 1.03 -16.94 5.72
N GLN A 118 1.66 -16.05 4.96
CA GLN A 118 2.32 -14.86 5.48
C GLN A 118 1.30 -13.78 5.85
N LEU A 119 0.23 -13.64 5.07
CA LEU A 119 -0.89 -12.75 5.39
C LEU A 119 -1.60 -13.15 6.69
N CYS A 120 -1.74 -14.46 6.93
CA CYS A 120 -2.37 -15.01 8.12
C CYS A 120 -1.43 -15.14 9.33
N SER A 121 -0.17 -14.74 9.23
CA SER A 121 0.81 -14.92 10.30
C SER A 121 0.98 -13.66 11.14
N ASP A 122 0.73 -13.80 12.44
CA ASP A 122 0.96 -12.75 13.46
C ASP A 122 2.45 -12.42 13.68
N THR A 123 3.35 -13.15 13.02
CA THR A 123 4.81 -13.02 13.17
C THR A 123 5.53 -12.58 11.90
N THR A 124 4.79 -12.27 10.84
CA THR A 124 5.38 -11.84 9.58
C THR A 124 6.05 -10.48 9.78
N GLU A 125 7.37 -10.43 9.61
CA GLU A 125 8.11 -9.18 9.62
C GLU A 125 7.87 -8.46 8.29
N LEU A 126 7.65 -7.14 8.37
CA LEU A 126 7.56 -6.32 7.17
C LEU A 126 8.92 -6.31 6.44
N PRO A 127 8.92 -6.19 5.10
CA PRO A 127 10.15 -5.99 4.36
C PRO A 127 10.92 -4.77 4.86
N ALA A 128 12.25 -4.81 4.82
CA ALA A 128 13.08 -3.68 5.24
C ALA A 128 12.80 -2.40 4.41
N ALA A 129 12.34 -2.56 3.16
CA ALA A 129 11.89 -1.43 2.34
C ALA A 129 10.71 -0.67 2.97
N CYS A 130 9.94 -1.32 3.85
CA CYS A 130 8.80 -0.73 4.56
C CYS A 130 9.16 -0.12 5.91
N ASP A 131 10.45 -0.01 6.26
CA ASP A 131 10.88 0.51 7.58
C ASP A 131 10.38 1.93 7.84
N PHE A 132 10.14 2.74 6.80
CA PHE A 132 9.59 4.09 6.88
C PHE A 132 8.22 4.14 7.56
N ILE A 133 7.44 3.05 7.58
CA ILE A 133 6.15 2.95 8.29
C ILE A 133 6.35 3.18 9.79
N ASN A 134 7.52 2.82 10.32
CA ASN A 134 7.88 3.01 11.72
C ASN A 134 8.51 4.39 12.00
N ASP A 135 8.76 5.22 10.98
CA ASP A 135 9.36 6.54 11.14
C ASP A 135 8.31 7.57 11.62
N PRO A 136 8.51 8.23 12.77
CA PRO A 136 7.61 9.27 13.27
C PRO A 136 7.39 10.46 12.32
N LEU A 137 8.32 10.74 11.39
CA LEU A 137 8.18 11.81 10.40
C LEU A 137 7.22 11.44 9.27
N CYS A 138 6.97 10.14 9.09
CA CYS A 138 6.08 9.64 8.05
C CYS A 138 4.66 9.33 8.59
N GLN A 139 4.43 9.46 9.91
CA GLN A 139 3.19 9.08 10.63
C GLN A 139 2.11 10.16 10.67
#